data_AF-A0A498DYY7-F1
#
_entry.id   AF-A0A498DYY7-F1
#
_cell.length_a   1.000
_cell.length_b   1.000
_cell.length_c   1.000
_cell.angle_alpha   90.00
_cell.angle_beta   90.00
_cell.angle_gamma   90.00
#
_symmetry.space_group_name_H-M   'P 1'
#
loop_
_entity.id
_entity.type
_entity.pdbx_description
1 polymer ?
#
loop_
_entity_poly.entity_id
_entity_poly.type
_entity_poly.pdbx_seq_one_letter_code
_entity_poly.pdbx_strand_id
1 'polypeptide(L)'
;MTARTHPRTVYQLPSVTPTVEAMLEAVDQKYLKTPGAILEVSASEDPIQQIAVIVPNDKEQVGWGEVFSSGFGTSFTIPSRRPAGLHLLAVDGMVYALGSDMGYRMLENSYINKRFGLAFVMRAGNPYQLRGFVARSIGEARTDIALTPSGKPVLSLAIREYAQHVDRLGAYLKNLELTRSRLGRVEQFSADGGAGLRIPLGVEREDLIADLREIGRVLRDENPQPELEFVEHITPVRDAATLKLLDAALDTALGEPADDRIVSAVPAEIWQPYQMASMFRITVNSSEPGHRDDFDLSYLLNRARVQRHGMRLGALRAGTVTGYRYPHRGGREQLFTTSALRWIEAQISLESRRFCLTDGEWYELGARFVDQIRATIARLFQPSPSVVLPTWYKGQTERQYNESAPDTHPHLLCMDRRNARNPLGPSQSHFEVCDLLTHDGTLIMVKPAHGGSGPLSHLFNQSIVAVQLLQDAEVRRQFTERVAAESNGDILLPADFVPRRVVFAIKLGNGSTLAPDTLFPFSQITLAQTARALEQAGITVEVIGIPESQEKRPPKPGFTAAA
;
A
#
# COMPACT_ATOMS: atom_id res chain seq x y z
N MET A 1 11.78 30.72 28.85
CA MET A 1 10.91 31.34 27.81
C MET A 1 9.83 30.33 27.48
N THR A 2 8.57 30.65 27.70
CA THR A 2 7.43 29.83 27.24
C THR A 2 7.43 29.79 25.71
N ALA A 3 7.24 28.60 25.14
CA ALA A 3 7.17 28.45 23.69
C ALA A 3 5.84 29.07 23.20
N ARG A 4 5.91 30.10 22.34
CA ARG A 4 4.72 30.75 21.75
C ARG A 4 3.98 29.88 20.74
N THR A 5 4.63 28.85 20.23
CA THR A 5 4.06 27.87 19.29
C THR A 5 4.40 26.45 19.69
N HIS A 6 3.51 25.50 19.43
CA HIS A 6 3.73 24.07 19.64
C HIS A 6 3.28 23.25 18.43
N PRO A 7 4.03 22.20 18.00
CA PRO A 7 3.54 21.27 16.99
C PRO A 7 2.27 20.57 17.47
N ARG A 8 1.16 20.77 16.75
CA ARG A 8 -0.13 20.15 17.05
C ARG A 8 -0.69 19.51 15.78
N THR A 9 -1.49 18.47 15.93
CA THR A 9 -2.26 17.88 14.82
C THR A 9 -3.68 18.39 14.89
N VAL A 10 -4.13 19.04 13.82
CA VAL A 10 -5.50 19.53 13.65
C VAL A 10 -6.25 18.62 12.71
N TYR A 11 -7.52 18.38 13.00
CA TYR A 11 -8.48 17.73 12.11
C TYR A 11 -9.60 18.70 11.75
N GLN A 12 -10.16 18.56 10.56
CA GLN A 12 -11.30 19.36 10.09
C GLN A 12 -12.53 18.47 10.00
N LEU A 13 -13.65 18.96 10.53
CA LEU A 13 -14.92 18.24 10.61
C LEU A 13 -16.01 18.99 9.82
N PRO A 14 -16.05 18.87 8.48
CA PRO A 14 -16.89 19.71 7.63
C PRO A 14 -18.39 19.39 7.74
N SER A 15 -18.75 18.19 8.17
CA SER A 15 -20.15 17.75 8.32
C SER A 15 -20.73 18.07 9.70
N VAL A 16 -19.95 18.65 10.61
CA VAL A 16 -20.37 18.97 11.97
C VAL A 16 -20.78 20.44 12.03
N THR A 17 -22.03 20.68 12.40
CA THR A 17 -22.56 22.04 12.62
C THR A 17 -21.77 22.74 13.73
N PRO A 18 -21.45 24.03 13.63
CA PRO A 18 -20.65 24.77 14.62
C PRO A 18 -21.42 25.11 15.92
N THR A 19 -21.99 24.09 16.56
CA THR A 19 -22.77 24.15 17.80
C THR A 19 -22.18 23.16 18.81
N VAL A 20 -22.31 23.43 20.11
CA VAL A 20 -21.80 22.54 21.17
C VAL A 20 -22.39 21.13 21.05
N GLU A 21 -23.68 21.02 20.77
CA GLU A 21 -24.40 19.75 20.65
C GLU A 21 -23.83 18.88 19.51
N ALA A 22 -23.73 19.43 18.30
CA ALA A 22 -23.17 18.70 17.16
C ALA A 22 -21.67 18.37 17.36
N MET A 23 -20.90 19.23 18.02
CA MET A 23 -19.51 18.91 18.36
C MET A 23 -19.41 17.73 19.34
N LEU A 24 -20.35 17.58 20.28
CA LEU A 24 -20.42 16.43 21.17
C LEU A 24 -20.83 15.14 20.45
N GLU A 25 -21.68 15.22 19.43
CA GLU A 25 -22.03 14.08 18.57
C GLU A 25 -20.82 13.54 17.79
N ALA A 26 -19.84 14.40 17.50
CA ALA A 26 -18.59 14.00 16.85
C ALA A 26 -17.61 13.26 17.78
N VAL A 27 -17.89 13.21 19.09
CA VAL A 27 -17.10 12.49 20.09
C VAL A 27 -17.73 11.14 20.38
N ASP A 28 -16.94 10.06 20.29
CA ASP A 28 -17.39 8.70 20.60
C ASP A 28 -17.85 8.63 22.07
N GLN A 29 -19.13 8.31 22.22
CA GLN A 29 -19.86 8.31 23.49
C GLN A 29 -19.24 7.44 24.59
N LYS A 30 -18.43 6.44 24.23
CA LYS A 30 -17.73 5.60 25.23
C LYS A 30 -16.73 6.42 26.06
N TYR A 31 -16.13 7.45 25.47
CA TYR A 31 -15.15 8.31 26.14
C TYR A 31 -15.83 9.28 27.11
N LEU A 32 -16.96 9.87 26.70
CA LEU A 32 -17.76 10.75 27.56
C LEU A 32 -18.31 10.02 28.79
N LYS A 33 -18.55 8.72 28.68
CA LYS A 33 -19.03 7.86 29.78
C LYS A 33 -17.91 7.28 30.64
N THR A 34 -16.64 7.60 30.36
CA THR A 34 -15.51 7.06 31.13
C THR A 34 -15.48 7.68 32.53
N PRO A 35 -15.36 6.88 33.61
CA PRO A 35 -15.27 7.41 34.97
C PRO A 35 -14.11 8.42 35.11
N GLY A 36 -14.40 9.59 35.65
CA GLY A 36 -13.43 10.68 35.81
C GLY A 36 -13.13 11.47 34.53
N ALA A 37 -13.88 11.25 33.45
CA ALA A 37 -13.84 12.13 32.29
C ALA A 37 -14.32 13.54 32.67
N ILE A 38 -13.62 14.55 32.17
CA ILE A 38 -13.96 15.97 32.32
C ILE A 38 -14.45 16.46 30.97
N LEU A 39 -15.61 17.12 30.98
CA LEU A 39 -16.16 17.82 29.82
C LEU A 39 -16.35 19.29 30.20
N GLU A 40 -15.67 20.17 29.49
CA GLU A 40 -15.82 21.62 29.60
C GLU A 40 -16.37 22.16 28.27
N VAL A 41 -17.31 23.09 28.35
CA VAL A 41 -17.91 23.74 27.18
C VAL A 41 -17.81 25.25 27.35
N SER A 42 -17.60 25.99 26.25
CA SER A 42 -17.64 27.45 26.29
C SER A 42 -18.99 27.98 26.74
N ALA A 43 -19.00 29.18 27.32
CA ALA A 43 -20.23 29.91 27.56
C ALA A 43 -20.98 30.19 26.25
N SER A 44 -22.30 30.22 26.30
CA SER A 44 -23.15 30.47 25.12
C SER A 44 -22.91 31.84 24.46
N GLU A 45 -22.40 32.81 25.22
CA GLU A 45 -22.07 34.16 24.74
C GLU A 45 -20.68 34.24 24.08
N ASP A 46 -19.87 33.18 24.19
CA ASP A 46 -18.53 33.16 23.60
C ASP A 46 -18.64 33.15 22.05
N PRO A 47 -17.98 34.07 21.34
CA PRO A 47 -18.02 34.11 19.88
C PRO A 47 -17.45 32.85 19.23
N ILE A 48 -16.61 32.10 19.94
CA ILE A 48 -16.04 30.83 19.48
C ILE A 48 -16.53 29.72 20.40
N GLN A 49 -17.50 28.96 19.89
CA GLN A 49 -17.99 27.77 20.55
C GLN A 49 -16.88 26.72 20.58
N GLN A 50 -16.61 26.14 21.75
CA GLN A 50 -15.56 25.14 21.94
C GLN A 50 -15.94 24.12 23.02
N ILE A 51 -15.42 22.90 22.88
CA ILE A 51 -15.54 21.85 23.87
C ILE A 51 -14.15 21.27 24.17
N ALA A 52 -13.89 20.96 25.43
CA ALA A 52 -12.70 20.24 25.86
C ALA A 52 -13.11 18.96 26.60
N VAL A 53 -12.61 17.82 26.14
CA VAL A 53 -12.85 16.51 26.73
C VAL A 53 -11.51 15.96 27.23
N ILE A 54 -11.40 15.66 28.51
CA ILE A 54 -10.21 15.05 29.10
C ILE A 54 -10.63 13.71 29.70
N VAL A 55 -9.98 12.63 29.27
CA VAL A 55 -10.31 11.27 29.73
C VAL A 55 -9.11 10.66 30.42
N PRO A 56 -9.25 10.19 31.67
CA PRO A 56 -8.22 9.40 32.33
C PRO A 56 -7.92 8.12 31.55
N ASN A 57 -6.65 7.78 31.47
CA ASN A 57 -6.21 6.52 30.86
C ASN A 57 -5.09 5.95 31.74
N ASP A 58 -5.48 5.68 32.97
CA ASP A 58 -4.61 5.19 34.02
C ASP A 58 -4.49 3.67 33.90
N LYS A 59 -3.24 3.20 33.97
CA LYS A 59 -2.92 1.77 34.08
C LYS A 59 -2.24 1.57 35.42
N GLU A 60 -2.80 0.69 36.23
CA GLU A 60 -2.14 0.26 37.48
C GLU A 60 -0.82 -0.47 37.20
N GLN A 61 -0.74 -1.15 36.05
CA GLN A 61 0.45 -1.82 35.56
C GLN A 61 0.63 -1.56 34.05
N VAL A 62 1.81 -1.09 33.65
CA VAL A 62 2.19 -0.99 32.22
C VAL A 62 2.38 -2.38 31.60
N GLY A 63 2.07 -2.51 30.31
CA GLY A 63 2.09 -3.81 29.62
C GLY A 63 3.44 -4.53 29.64
N TRP A 64 4.55 -3.78 29.55
CA TRP A 64 5.89 -4.35 29.63
C TRP A 64 6.35 -4.66 31.07
N GLY A 65 5.59 -4.26 32.09
CA GLY A 65 6.02 -4.33 33.49
C GLY A 65 6.19 -5.76 34.00
N GLU A 66 5.35 -6.71 33.58
CA GLU A 66 5.53 -8.13 33.91
C GLU A 66 6.75 -8.75 33.21
N VAL A 67 7.01 -8.36 31.96
CA VAL A 67 8.18 -8.81 31.20
C VAL A 67 9.47 -8.31 31.87
N PHE A 68 9.50 -7.03 32.24
CA PHE A 68 10.60 -6.43 32.99
C PHE A 68 10.82 -7.13 34.33
N SER A 69 9.74 -7.32 35.10
CA SER A 69 9.78 -8.01 36.39
C SER A 69 10.31 -9.44 36.27
N SER A 70 9.85 -10.18 35.26
CA SER A 70 10.29 -11.56 35.00
C SER A 70 11.75 -11.61 34.57
N GLY A 71 12.19 -10.71 33.69
CA GLY A 71 13.57 -10.64 33.21
C GLY A 71 14.56 -10.23 34.30
N PHE A 72 14.14 -9.39 35.24
CA PHE A 72 14.95 -9.00 36.40
C PHE A 72 14.91 -10.04 37.53
N GLY A 73 13.84 -10.83 37.63
CA GLY A 73 13.64 -11.81 38.70
C GLY A 73 13.01 -11.22 39.98
N THR A 74 12.35 -10.06 39.91
CA THR A 74 11.62 -9.45 41.04
C THR A 74 10.36 -8.77 40.52
N SER A 75 9.26 -8.85 41.28
CA SER A 75 7.99 -8.24 40.91
C SER A 75 8.01 -6.73 41.13
N PHE A 76 7.68 -5.95 40.09
CA PHE A 76 7.49 -4.50 40.16
C PHE A 76 6.07 -4.12 39.74
N THR A 77 5.41 -3.29 40.56
CA THR A 77 4.18 -2.58 40.16
C THR A 77 4.57 -1.22 39.58
N ILE A 78 4.34 -1.04 38.28
CA ILE A 78 4.76 0.12 37.51
C ILE A 78 3.51 0.78 36.91
N PRO A 79 2.92 1.77 37.59
CA PRO A 79 1.74 2.46 37.10
C PRO A 79 2.08 3.47 35.99
N SER A 80 1.10 3.77 35.14
CA SER A 80 1.18 4.84 34.15
C SER A 80 -0.11 5.66 34.18
N ARG A 81 0.02 6.97 34.33
CA ARG A 81 -1.09 7.92 34.23
C ARG A 81 -0.86 8.83 33.03
N ARG A 82 -1.63 8.64 31.97
CA ARG A 82 -1.50 9.41 30.71
C ARG A 82 -2.89 9.81 30.21
N PRO A 83 -3.50 10.87 30.76
CA PRO A 83 -4.80 11.32 30.31
C PRO A 83 -4.73 11.74 28.83
N ALA A 84 -5.82 11.49 28.13
CA ALA A 84 -6.00 11.93 26.75
C ALA A 84 -6.89 13.17 26.73
N GLY A 85 -6.55 14.16 25.91
CA GLY A 85 -7.30 15.42 25.81
C GLY A 85 -7.73 15.70 24.39
N LEU A 86 -8.96 16.15 24.20
CA LEU A 86 -9.51 16.55 22.91
C LEU A 86 -10.11 17.95 23.04
N HIS A 87 -9.73 18.85 22.14
CA HIS A 87 -10.26 20.21 22.07
C HIS A 87 -10.90 20.43 20.70
N LEU A 88 -12.21 20.68 20.67
CA LEU A 88 -12.91 21.12 19.46
C LEU A 88 -13.24 22.60 19.59
N LEU A 89 -13.17 23.30 18.47
CA LEU A 89 -13.55 24.70 18.37
C LEU A 89 -14.13 25.02 16.99
N ALA A 90 -15.18 25.83 16.99
CA ALA A 90 -15.83 26.33 15.80
C ALA A 90 -15.26 27.70 15.42
N VAL A 91 -14.49 27.76 14.33
CA VAL A 91 -13.87 28.99 13.82
C VAL A 91 -14.46 29.31 12.46
N ASP A 92 -15.10 30.48 12.36
CA ASP A 92 -15.69 31.01 11.13
C ASP A 92 -16.59 29.99 10.40
N GLY A 93 -17.42 29.27 11.16
CA GLY A 93 -18.37 28.26 10.65
C GLY A 93 -17.79 26.86 10.41
N MET A 94 -16.48 26.66 10.61
CA MET A 94 -15.82 25.36 10.46
C MET A 94 -15.41 24.79 11.81
N VAL A 95 -15.67 23.50 12.04
CA VAL A 95 -15.25 22.80 13.27
C VAL A 95 -13.86 22.18 13.06
N TYR A 96 -12.95 22.51 13.98
CA TYR A 96 -11.62 21.93 14.07
C TYR A 96 -11.48 21.14 15.36
N ALA A 97 -10.68 20.06 15.32
CA ALA A 97 -10.36 19.26 16.49
C ALA A 97 -8.85 19.12 16.67
N LEU A 98 -8.38 19.24 17.91
CA LEU A 98 -6.98 19.06 18.31
C LEU A 98 -6.89 17.98 19.39
N GLY A 99 -6.18 16.89 19.07
CA GLY A 99 -5.90 15.82 20.02
C GLY A 99 -4.58 16.06 20.76
N SER A 100 -4.62 15.91 22.08
CA SER A 100 -3.46 15.79 22.96
C SER A 100 -3.30 14.33 23.41
N ASP A 101 -2.08 13.80 23.29
CA ASP A 101 -1.77 12.38 23.45
C ASP A 101 -2.73 11.52 22.59
N MET A 102 -3.47 10.57 23.17
CA MET A 102 -4.43 9.71 22.47
C MET A 102 -5.80 10.35 22.21
N GLY A 103 -5.95 11.66 22.45
CA GLY A 103 -7.25 12.34 22.33
C GLY A 103 -7.89 12.29 20.96
N TYR A 104 -7.10 12.23 19.89
CA TYR A 104 -7.63 12.09 18.52
C TYR A 104 -8.45 10.81 18.32
N ARG A 105 -8.25 9.77 19.14
CA ARG A 105 -9.03 8.53 19.09
C ARG A 105 -10.48 8.68 19.60
N MET A 106 -10.77 9.80 20.24
CA MET A 106 -12.11 10.13 20.72
C MET A 106 -13.04 10.63 19.62
N LEU A 107 -12.50 11.03 18.46
CA LEU A 107 -13.30 11.49 17.34
C LEU A 107 -13.91 10.31 16.59
N GLU A 108 -15.18 10.43 16.19
CA GLU A 108 -15.76 9.47 15.26
C GLU A 108 -15.18 9.71 13.85
N ASN A 109 -14.64 8.65 13.26
CA ASN A 109 -13.88 8.72 12.00
C ASN A 109 -14.75 9.15 10.79
N SER A 110 -16.08 9.03 10.89
CA SER A 110 -17.05 9.45 9.88
C SER A 110 -17.10 10.97 9.69
N TYR A 111 -16.82 11.76 10.74
CA TYR A 111 -16.84 13.22 10.67
C TYR A 111 -15.52 13.83 10.18
N ILE A 112 -14.42 13.07 10.21
CA ILE A 112 -13.09 13.58 9.87
C ILE A 112 -12.96 13.74 8.35
N ASN A 113 -12.58 14.93 7.90
CA ASN A 113 -12.12 15.12 6.52
C ASN A 113 -10.76 14.44 6.33
N LYS A 114 -10.76 13.24 5.73
CA LYS A 114 -9.57 12.41 5.50
C LYS A 114 -8.53 13.03 4.58
N ARG A 115 -8.86 14.08 3.83
CA ARG A 115 -7.93 14.79 2.93
C ARG A 115 -7.55 16.18 3.42
N PHE A 116 -8.00 16.62 4.60
CA PHE A 116 -7.79 17.98 5.09
C PHE A 116 -6.33 18.43 5.10
N GLY A 117 -5.47 17.69 5.79
CA GLY A 117 -4.06 18.04 5.90
C GLY A 117 -3.32 17.93 4.56
N LEU A 118 -3.65 16.89 3.77
CA LEU A 118 -3.08 16.71 2.44
C LEU A 118 -3.44 17.87 1.50
N ALA A 119 -4.71 18.28 1.49
CA ALA A 119 -5.21 19.41 0.71
C ALA A 119 -4.51 20.73 1.09
N PHE A 120 -4.20 20.92 2.37
CA PHE A 120 -3.43 22.08 2.82
C PHE A 120 -1.99 22.03 2.31
N VAL A 121 -1.29 20.89 2.47
CA VAL A 121 0.11 20.75 2.02
C VAL A 121 0.23 20.89 0.50
N MET A 122 -0.75 20.39 -0.27
CA MET A 122 -0.77 20.58 -1.72
C MET A 122 -0.82 22.05 -2.15
N ARG A 123 -1.39 22.95 -1.33
CA ARG A 123 -1.53 24.37 -1.63
C ARG A 123 -0.37 25.20 -1.08
N ALA A 124 0.03 24.91 0.16
CA ALA A 124 1.02 25.69 0.91
C ALA A 124 2.44 25.11 0.94
N GLY A 125 2.61 23.83 0.62
CA GLY A 125 3.90 23.16 0.61
C GLY A 125 4.77 23.59 -0.57
N ASN A 126 6.08 23.70 -0.35
CA ASN A 126 7.06 23.89 -1.41
C ASN A 126 7.33 22.55 -2.12
N PRO A 127 6.99 22.39 -3.41
CA PRO A 127 7.17 21.13 -4.15
C PRO A 127 8.63 20.72 -4.35
N TYR A 128 9.57 21.66 -4.15
CA TYR A 128 11.01 21.42 -4.24
C TYR A 128 11.64 21.03 -2.89
N GLN A 129 10.88 21.11 -1.80
CA GLN A 129 11.35 20.83 -0.44
C GLN A 129 10.37 19.91 0.31
N LEU A 130 10.02 18.78 -0.31
CA LEU A 130 9.21 17.75 0.32
C LEU A 130 10.02 16.98 1.37
N ARG A 131 9.44 16.81 2.56
CA ARG A 131 10.05 16.13 3.71
C ARG A 131 9.74 14.64 3.78
N GLY A 132 8.81 14.17 2.98
CA GLY A 132 8.45 12.77 2.89
C GLY A 132 7.03 12.57 2.40
N PHE A 133 6.68 11.32 2.14
CA PHE A 133 5.34 10.92 1.78
C PHE A 133 5.02 9.53 2.33
N VAL A 134 3.74 9.24 2.42
CA VAL A 134 3.19 7.90 2.56
C VAL A 134 2.21 7.72 1.42
N ALA A 135 2.43 6.72 0.58
CA ALA A 135 1.55 6.40 -0.53
C ALA A 135 1.34 4.90 -0.65
N ARG A 136 0.15 4.50 -1.11
CA ARG A 136 -0.21 3.12 -1.38
C ARG A 136 -0.19 2.86 -2.87
N SER A 137 0.59 1.89 -3.31
CA SER A 137 0.53 1.37 -4.67
C SER A 137 -0.76 0.59 -4.83
N ILE A 138 -1.70 1.17 -5.60
CA ILE A 138 -2.92 0.46 -5.94
C ILE A 138 -2.53 -0.74 -6.79
N GLY A 139 -2.93 -1.93 -6.35
CA GLY A 139 -2.58 -3.17 -7.01
C GLY A 139 -1.55 -4.04 -6.29
N GLU A 140 -0.79 -3.48 -5.36
CA GLU A 140 0.34 -4.19 -4.79
C GLU A 140 0.16 -4.46 -3.29
N ALA A 141 -0.92 -3.95 -2.68
CA ALA A 141 -1.11 -3.93 -1.23
C ALA A 141 0.13 -3.38 -0.49
N ARG A 142 0.85 -2.48 -1.16
CA ARG A 142 2.17 -1.99 -0.77
C ARG A 142 2.07 -0.54 -0.37
N THR A 143 2.61 -0.24 0.80
CA THR A 143 2.76 1.12 1.29
C THR A 143 4.21 1.55 1.14
N ASP A 144 4.45 2.58 0.32
CA ASP A 144 5.73 3.25 0.20
C ASP A 144 5.80 4.42 1.18
N ILE A 145 6.87 4.43 1.98
CA ILE A 145 7.18 5.50 2.92
C ILE A 145 8.55 6.05 2.56
N ALA A 146 8.60 7.34 2.19
CA ALA A 146 9.86 8.05 2.01
C ALA A 146 9.97 9.16 3.04
N LEU A 147 11.16 9.31 3.64
CA LEU A 147 11.47 10.36 4.59
C LEU A 147 12.72 11.11 4.11
N THR A 148 12.60 12.41 3.96
CA THR A 148 13.65 13.31 3.46
C THR A 148 13.77 14.52 4.39
N PRO A 149 14.43 14.39 5.56
CA PRO A 149 14.49 15.47 6.56
C PRO A 149 15.00 16.80 6.00
N SER A 150 15.94 16.76 5.06
CA SER A 150 16.54 17.92 4.41
C SER A 150 15.71 18.53 3.28
N GLY A 151 14.52 17.98 2.97
CA GLY A 151 13.73 18.37 1.82
C GLY A 151 14.29 17.79 0.51
N LYS A 152 13.41 17.43 -0.42
CA LYS A 152 13.77 17.04 -1.79
C LYS A 152 12.68 17.43 -2.79
N PRO A 153 13.00 17.65 -4.08
CA PRO A 153 12.00 17.84 -5.13
C PRO A 153 11.13 16.59 -5.33
N VAL A 154 9.85 16.81 -5.66
CA VAL A 154 8.87 15.73 -5.89
C VAL A 154 9.32 14.68 -6.90
N LEU A 155 9.97 15.09 -7.99
CA LEU A 155 10.49 14.18 -9.02
C LEU A 155 11.55 13.21 -8.48
N SER A 156 12.29 13.60 -7.44
CA SER A 156 13.32 12.74 -6.84
C SER A 156 12.78 11.73 -5.82
N LEU A 157 11.50 11.85 -5.45
CA LEU A 157 10.81 10.94 -4.55
C LEU A 157 10.20 9.73 -5.28
N ALA A 158 10.29 9.70 -6.62
CA ALA A 158 9.83 8.60 -7.47
C ALA A 158 8.35 8.21 -7.26
N ILE A 159 7.49 9.17 -6.90
CA ILE A 159 6.06 8.93 -6.70
C ILE A 159 5.41 8.63 -8.05
N ARG A 160 4.67 7.52 -8.11
CA ARG A 160 4.01 7.07 -9.35
C ARG A 160 2.65 7.75 -9.48
N GLU A 161 2.63 8.91 -10.14
CA GLU A 161 1.48 9.84 -10.24
C GLU A 161 0.10 9.23 -10.55
N TYR A 162 0.04 8.09 -11.23
CA TYR A 162 -1.23 7.43 -11.60
C TYR A 162 -1.45 6.08 -10.92
N ALA A 163 -0.45 5.56 -10.22
CA ALA A 163 -0.52 4.22 -9.62
C ALA A 163 -0.48 4.25 -8.08
N GLN A 164 -0.24 5.41 -7.48
CA GLN A 164 -0.09 5.56 -6.04
C GLN A 164 -1.08 6.54 -5.44
N HIS A 165 -1.90 6.05 -4.51
CA HIS A 165 -2.75 6.90 -3.68
C HIS A 165 -1.91 7.49 -2.55
N VAL A 166 -1.68 8.80 -2.58
CA VAL A 166 -0.91 9.49 -1.54
C VAL A 166 -1.81 9.76 -0.34
N ASP A 167 -1.50 9.13 0.80
CA ASP A 167 -2.22 9.29 2.06
C ASP A 167 -1.71 10.49 2.85
N ARG A 168 -0.40 10.73 2.76
CA ARG A 168 0.27 11.76 3.54
C ARG A 168 1.43 12.36 2.76
N LEU A 169 1.58 13.67 2.90
CA LEU A 169 2.67 14.44 2.33
C LEU A 169 3.24 15.40 3.38
N GLY A 170 4.55 15.43 3.52
CA GLY A 170 5.26 16.40 4.34
C GLY A 170 6.03 17.37 3.47
N ALA A 171 6.01 18.67 3.80
CA ALA A 171 6.72 19.70 3.04
C ALA A 171 7.16 20.85 3.94
N TYR A 172 8.25 21.53 3.57
CA TYR A 172 8.48 22.88 4.04
C TYR A 172 7.42 23.81 3.44
N LEU A 173 6.91 24.74 4.25
CA LEU A 173 5.87 25.66 3.81
C LEU A 173 6.48 26.90 3.17
N LYS A 174 5.73 27.47 2.22
CA LYS A 174 5.97 28.84 1.73
C LYS A 174 5.61 29.87 2.81
N ASN A 175 5.87 31.15 2.54
CA ASN A 175 5.50 32.22 3.46
C ASN A 175 3.97 32.24 3.67
N LEU A 176 3.55 32.05 4.91
CA LEU A 176 2.15 32.06 5.36
C LEU A 176 2.00 32.95 6.59
N GLU A 177 0.79 33.47 6.81
CA GLU A 177 0.46 34.34 7.94
C GLU A 177 0.15 33.57 9.25
N LEU A 178 0.96 32.54 9.53
CA LEU A 178 0.88 31.76 10.76
C LEU A 178 1.70 32.41 11.88
N THR A 179 1.28 32.21 13.12
CA THR A 179 1.94 32.69 14.35
C THR A 179 3.42 32.32 14.35
N ARG A 180 3.75 31.11 13.89
CA ARG A 180 5.15 30.65 13.77
C ARG A 180 5.99 31.52 12.83
N SER A 181 5.42 31.96 11.71
CA SER A 181 6.10 32.82 10.73
C SER A 181 6.47 34.17 11.31
N ARG A 182 5.62 34.72 12.19
CA ARG A 182 5.80 36.04 12.83
C ARG A 182 6.88 36.07 13.91
N LEU A 183 7.39 34.92 14.35
CA LEU A 183 8.37 34.83 15.44
C LEU A 183 9.83 35.06 15.00
N GLY A 184 10.09 35.31 13.71
CA GLY A 184 11.36 35.85 13.19
C GLY A 184 12.63 35.02 13.44
N ARG A 185 12.52 33.77 13.92
CA ARG A 185 13.67 32.94 14.34
C ARG A 185 13.97 31.74 13.44
N VAL A 186 13.14 31.41 12.45
CA VAL A 186 13.38 30.33 11.49
C VAL A 186 12.76 30.72 10.14
N GLU A 187 13.56 30.72 9.07
CA GLU A 187 13.11 31.13 7.72
C GLU A 187 12.07 30.17 7.12
N GLN A 188 12.06 28.88 7.51
CA GLN A 188 11.09 27.90 7.02
C GLN A 188 10.74 26.86 8.09
N PHE A 189 9.46 26.54 8.23
CA PHE A 189 8.97 25.41 9.02
C PHE A 189 8.14 24.50 8.14
N SER A 190 7.93 23.26 8.59
CA SER A 190 7.24 22.24 7.81
C SER A 190 5.87 21.92 8.37
N ALA A 191 5.02 21.39 7.49
CA ALA A 191 3.81 20.67 7.86
C ALA A 191 3.85 19.24 7.33
N ASP A 192 3.09 18.39 8.01
CA ASP A 192 2.79 17.02 7.62
C ASP A 192 1.27 16.89 7.48
N GLY A 193 0.81 16.65 6.25
CA GLY A 193 -0.60 16.63 5.90
C GLY A 193 -1.09 15.26 5.47
N GLY A 194 -2.10 14.72 6.15
CA GLY A 194 -2.91 13.56 5.75
C GLY A 194 -4.37 13.83 6.11
N ALA A 195 -5.02 12.91 6.85
CA ALA A 195 -6.32 13.19 7.49
C ALA A 195 -6.22 14.29 8.55
N GLY A 196 -5.11 14.34 9.28
CA GLY A 196 -4.76 15.46 10.16
C GLY A 196 -3.66 16.33 9.54
N LEU A 197 -3.63 17.60 9.91
CA LEU A 197 -2.56 18.54 9.61
C LEU A 197 -1.68 18.74 10.84
N ARG A 198 -0.46 18.20 10.82
CA ARG A 198 0.52 18.45 11.89
C ARG A 198 1.40 19.64 11.52
N ILE A 199 1.30 20.70 12.30
CA ILE A 199 1.96 21.98 12.04
C ILE A 199 2.21 22.73 13.37
N PRO A 200 3.24 23.57 13.50
CA PRO A 200 3.41 24.44 14.66
C PRO A 200 2.32 25.53 14.71
N LEU A 201 1.51 25.53 15.77
CA LEU A 201 0.41 26.49 15.99
C LEU A 201 0.62 27.30 17.26
N GLY A 202 -0.02 28.47 17.33
CA GLY A 202 -0.13 29.32 18.50
C GLY A 202 -0.56 28.55 19.76
N VAL A 203 0.09 28.86 20.89
CA VAL A 203 -0.27 28.27 22.19
C VAL A 203 -1.43 29.03 22.83
N GLU A 204 -1.43 30.36 22.71
CA GLU A 204 -2.50 31.23 23.19
C GLU A 204 -3.75 31.11 22.32
N ARG A 205 -4.91 31.41 22.91
CA ARG A 205 -6.22 31.22 22.28
C ARG A 205 -6.36 32.03 20.99
N GLU A 206 -6.00 33.30 21.04
CA GLU A 206 -6.12 34.25 19.94
C GLU A 206 -5.20 33.87 18.78
N ASP A 207 -3.96 33.46 19.10
CA ASP A 207 -2.98 32.99 18.12
C ASP A 207 -3.43 31.69 17.43
N LEU A 208 -3.98 30.74 18.20
CA LEU A 208 -4.52 29.50 17.66
C LEU A 208 -5.68 29.76 16.69
N ILE A 209 -6.62 30.64 17.08
CA ILE A 209 -7.76 31.01 16.23
C ILE A 209 -7.25 31.68 14.95
N ALA A 210 -6.28 32.61 15.06
CA ALA A 210 -5.69 33.26 13.89
C ALA A 210 -5.02 32.25 12.94
N ASP A 211 -4.30 31.27 13.47
CA ASP A 211 -3.69 30.22 12.65
C ASP A 211 -4.74 29.33 11.95
N LEU A 212 -5.82 28.97 12.64
CA LEU A 212 -6.92 28.20 12.04
C LEU A 212 -7.63 28.98 10.93
N ARG A 213 -7.78 30.29 11.08
CA ARG A 213 -8.30 31.17 10.03
C ARG A 213 -7.39 31.21 8.80
N GLU A 214 -6.09 31.31 9.01
CA GLU A 214 -5.11 31.26 7.92
C GLU A 214 -5.13 29.90 7.20
N ILE A 215 -5.22 28.80 7.93
CA ILE A 215 -5.40 27.46 7.35
C ILE A 215 -6.69 27.40 6.51
N GLY A 216 -7.80 27.94 7.03
CA GLY A 216 -9.06 28.04 6.31
C GLY A 216 -8.96 28.88 5.04
N ARG A 217 -8.26 30.03 5.09
CA ARG A 217 -7.98 30.90 3.94
C ARG A 217 -7.21 30.16 2.86
N VAL A 218 -6.09 29.52 3.20
CA VAL A 218 -5.28 28.74 2.24
C VAL A 218 -6.13 27.70 1.52
N LEU A 219 -6.96 26.96 2.26
CA LEU A 219 -7.80 25.91 1.68
C LEU A 219 -8.89 26.43 0.73
N ARG A 220 -9.42 27.63 0.98
CA ARG A 220 -10.48 28.25 0.16
C ARG A 220 -9.92 28.99 -1.05
N ASP A 221 -8.84 29.74 -0.85
CA ASP A 221 -8.43 30.80 -1.78
C ASP A 221 -7.21 30.41 -2.62
N GLU A 222 -6.45 29.38 -2.21
CA GLU A 222 -5.26 28.94 -2.93
C GLU A 222 -5.50 27.66 -3.72
N ASN A 223 -4.97 27.64 -4.95
CA ASN A 223 -4.96 26.44 -5.79
C ASN A 223 -3.83 25.50 -5.37
N PRO A 224 -3.99 24.17 -5.57
CA PRO A 224 -2.89 23.23 -5.47
C PRO A 224 -1.70 23.65 -6.34
N GLN A 225 -0.48 23.35 -5.89
CA GLN A 225 0.71 23.53 -6.70
C GLN A 225 0.66 22.58 -7.90
N PRO A 226 0.95 23.02 -9.13
CA PRO A 226 0.90 22.18 -10.33
C PRO A 226 1.70 20.88 -10.19
N GLU A 227 2.87 20.93 -9.55
CA GLU A 227 3.73 19.77 -9.34
C GLU A 227 3.16 18.75 -8.33
N LEU A 228 2.12 19.11 -7.59
CA LEU A 228 1.45 18.28 -6.59
C LEU A 228 0.01 17.93 -6.97
N GLU A 229 -0.53 18.44 -8.10
CA GLU A 229 -1.90 18.17 -8.55
C GLU A 229 -2.19 16.67 -8.70
N PHE A 230 -1.17 15.89 -9.05
CA PHE A 230 -1.32 14.45 -9.23
C PHE A 230 -1.81 13.69 -7.99
N VAL A 231 -1.61 14.27 -6.80
CA VAL A 231 -2.07 13.72 -5.52
C VAL A 231 -3.61 13.58 -5.48
N GLU A 232 -4.33 14.32 -6.33
CA GLU A 232 -5.79 14.27 -6.47
C GLU A 232 -6.27 13.39 -7.64
N HIS A 233 -5.38 12.81 -8.45
CA HIS A 233 -5.76 11.98 -9.61
C HIS A 233 -6.54 10.71 -9.24
N ILE A 234 -6.37 10.19 -8.02
CA ILE A 234 -7.13 9.05 -7.51
C ILE A 234 -8.28 9.59 -6.66
N THR A 235 -9.47 9.55 -7.25
CA THR A 235 -10.66 10.19 -6.67
C THR A 235 -11.49 9.18 -5.87
N PRO A 236 -11.91 9.53 -4.63
CA PRO A 236 -12.84 8.68 -3.88
C PRO A 236 -14.20 8.64 -4.59
N VAL A 237 -14.79 7.45 -4.67
CA VAL A 237 -16.14 7.28 -5.21
C VAL A 237 -17.14 7.81 -4.20
N ARG A 238 -17.92 8.83 -4.58
CA ARG A 238 -18.96 9.44 -3.73
C ARG A 238 -20.38 9.12 -4.18
N ASP A 239 -20.56 8.65 -5.41
CA ASP A 239 -21.86 8.31 -5.96
C ASP A 239 -22.45 7.09 -5.24
N ALA A 240 -23.60 7.29 -4.58
CA ALA A 240 -24.24 6.26 -3.77
C ALA A 240 -24.70 5.05 -4.61
N ALA A 241 -25.10 5.26 -5.87
CA ALA A 241 -25.50 4.18 -6.75
C ALA A 241 -24.31 3.29 -7.12
N THR A 242 -23.19 3.90 -7.52
CA THR A 242 -21.93 3.19 -7.81
C THR A 242 -21.40 2.49 -6.56
N LEU A 243 -21.39 3.15 -5.40
CA LEU A 243 -20.97 2.53 -4.13
C LEU A 243 -21.79 1.28 -3.80
N LYS A 244 -23.11 1.31 -4.02
CA LYS A 244 -23.98 0.15 -3.80
C LYS A 244 -23.65 -1.01 -4.73
N LEU A 245 -23.35 -0.74 -6.00
CA LEU A 245 -22.92 -1.76 -6.97
C LEU A 245 -21.57 -2.36 -6.59
N LEU A 246 -20.61 -1.53 -6.17
CA LEU A 246 -19.28 -1.97 -5.73
C LEU A 246 -19.36 -2.82 -4.45
N ASP A 247 -20.14 -2.39 -3.47
CA ASP A 247 -20.35 -3.13 -2.22
C ASP A 247 -21.01 -4.49 -2.48
N ALA A 248 -21.98 -4.57 -3.40
CA ALA A 248 -22.62 -5.83 -3.81
C ALA A 248 -21.65 -6.76 -4.58
N ALA A 249 -20.82 -6.20 -5.46
CA ALA A 249 -19.81 -6.95 -6.20
C ALA A 249 -18.73 -7.52 -5.26
N LEU A 250 -18.27 -6.72 -4.28
CA LEU A 250 -17.32 -7.17 -3.27
C LEU A 250 -17.93 -8.23 -2.34
N ASP A 251 -19.19 -8.10 -1.93
CA ASP A 251 -19.87 -9.14 -1.15
C ASP A 251 -19.92 -10.48 -1.89
N THR A 252 -20.16 -10.43 -3.20
CA THR A 252 -20.09 -11.61 -4.07
C THR A 252 -18.68 -12.20 -4.08
N ALA A 253 -17.66 -11.38 -4.36
CA ALA A 253 -16.26 -11.81 -4.39
C ALA A 253 -15.77 -12.42 -3.06
N LEU A 254 -16.20 -11.86 -1.92
CA LEU A 254 -15.90 -12.41 -0.58
C LEU A 254 -16.48 -13.82 -0.36
N GLY A 255 -17.54 -14.18 -1.10
CA GLY A 255 -18.16 -15.50 -1.09
C GLY A 255 -17.45 -16.54 -1.96
N GLU A 256 -16.67 -16.10 -2.93
CA GLU A 256 -15.99 -16.94 -3.92
C GLU A 256 -14.65 -17.43 -3.40
N PRO A 257 -14.08 -18.53 -3.95
CA PRO A 257 -12.69 -18.91 -3.74
C PRO A 257 -11.76 -17.72 -3.94
N ALA A 258 -10.68 -17.64 -3.14
CA ALA A 258 -9.73 -16.53 -3.28
C ALA A 258 -9.11 -16.58 -4.68
N ASP A 259 -9.24 -15.48 -5.43
CA ASP A 259 -8.82 -15.36 -6.82
C ASP A 259 -8.02 -14.08 -7.07
N ASP A 260 -7.19 -13.73 -6.09
CA ASP A 260 -6.32 -12.54 -6.00
C ASP A 260 -7.00 -11.17 -6.19
N ARG A 261 -8.32 -11.12 -6.44
CA ARG A 261 -9.10 -9.87 -6.40
C ARG A 261 -9.05 -9.16 -5.05
N ILE A 262 -8.71 -9.89 -3.98
CA ILE A 262 -8.61 -9.39 -2.61
C ILE A 262 -7.26 -9.79 -2.04
N VAL A 263 -6.52 -8.81 -1.55
CA VAL A 263 -5.17 -8.97 -0.98
C VAL A 263 -5.09 -8.31 0.40
N SER A 264 -4.12 -8.70 1.22
CA SER A 264 -3.92 -8.14 2.56
C SER A 264 -3.26 -6.78 2.50
N ALA A 265 -3.85 -5.78 3.16
CA ALA A 265 -3.28 -4.44 3.29
C ALA A 265 -3.11 -4.08 4.78
N VAL A 266 -2.17 -3.18 5.08
CA VAL A 266 -2.02 -2.61 6.43
C VAL A 266 -2.46 -1.15 6.39
N PRO A 267 -3.40 -0.71 7.23
CA PRO A 267 -3.80 0.69 7.29
C PRO A 267 -2.58 1.59 7.61
N ALA A 268 -2.37 2.61 6.78
CA ALA A 268 -1.12 3.39 6.77
C ALA A 268 -0.86 4.11 8.11
N GLU A 269 -1.90 4.53 8.82
CA GLU A 269 -1.76 5.25 10.09
C GLU A 269 -1.32 4.37 11.25
N ILE A 270 -1.46 3.04 11.13
CA ILE A 270 -1.03 2.09 12.16
C ILE A 270 0.28 1.38 11.82
N TRP A 271 1.02 1.78 10.78
CA TRP A 271 2.23 1.06 10.37
C TRP A 271 3.26 0.90 11.50
N GLN A 272 3.50 1.95 12.31
CA GLN A 272 4.40 1.84 13.47
C GLN A 272 3.84 0.93 14.56
N PRO A 273 2.58 1.12 15.05
CA PRO A 273 1.95 0.15 15.95
C PRO A 273 1.94 -1.29 15.43
N TYR A 274 1.76 -1.49 14.13
CA TYR A 274 1.76 -2.79 13.47
C TYR A 274 3.10 -3.50 13.63
N GLN A 275 4.22 -2.80 13.39
CA GLN A 275 5.57 -3.36 13.59
C GLN A 275 5.87 -3.75 15.05
N MET A 276 5.16 -3.16 16.01
CA MET A 276 5.32 -3.46 17.43
C MET A 276 4.38 -4.56 17.92
N ALA A 277 3.41 -4.99 17.10
CA ALA A 277 2.46 -6.03 17.46
C ALA A 277 3.11 -7.41 17.34
N SER A 278 2.85 -8.27 18.32
CA SER A 278 3.31 -9.67 18.36
C SER A 278 2.13 -10.66 18.34
N MET A 279 0.91 -10.16 18.40
CA MET A 279 -0.31 -10.96 18.27
C MET A 279 -1.43 -10.13 17.67
N PHE A 280 -2.15 -10.74 16.74
CA PHE A 280 -3.33 -10.23 16.09
C PHE A 280 -4.57 -11.01 16.54
N ARG A 281 -5.59 -10.26 16.95
CA ARG A 281 -6.92 -10.78 17.23
C ARG A 281 -7.86 -10.30 16.13
N ILE A 282 -8.41 -11.25 15.36
CA ILE A 282 -9.34 -10.99 14.26
C ILE A 282 -10.74 -11.44 14.69
N THR A 283 -11.68 -10.49 14.72
CA THR A 283 -13.08 -10.73 15.10
C THR A 283 -14.00 -10.37 13.93
N VAL A 284 -14.67 -11.36 13.35
CA VAL A 284 -15.69 -11.15 12.30
C VAL A 284 -16.90 -11.99 12.66
N ASN A 285 -17.94 -11.31 13.16
CA ASN A 285 -19.22 -11.89 13.61
C ASN A 285 -19.03 -13.26 14.31
N SER A 286 -18.17 -13.30 15.33
CA SER A 286 -17.76 -14.51 16.06
C SER A 286 -17.74 -14.25 17.56
N SER A 287 -18.19 -15.23 18.35
CA SER A 287 -17.96 -15.28 19.80
C SER A 287 -16.52 -15.70 20.14
N GLU A 288 -15.88 -16.48 19.26
CA GLU A 288 -14.49 -16.90 19.40
C GLU A 288 -13.61 -16.19 18.35
N PRO A 289 -12.83 -15.17 18.74
CA PRO A 289 -11.94 -14.48 17.83
C PRO A 289 -10.69 -15.32 17.51
N GLY A 290 -10.20 -15.21 16.29
CA GLY A 290 -8.96 -15.85 15.87
C GLY A 290 -7.76 -15.14 16.48
N HIS A 291 -6.87 -15.90 17.11
CA HIS A 291 -5.58 -15.42 17.61
C HIS A 291 -4.45 -15.95 16.72
N ARG A 292 -3.56 -15.06 16.28
CA ARG A 292 -2.44 -15.37 15.40
C ARG A 292 -1.25 -14.48 15.74
N ASP A 293 -0.05 -14.96 15.46
CA ASP A 293 1.18 -14.16 15.63
C ASP A 293 1.28 -13.08 14.55
N ASP A 294 0.70 -13.34 13.37
CA ASP A 294 0.61 -12.44 12.22
C ASP A 294 -0.83 -12.25 11.71
N PHE A 295 -1.03 -11.24 10.86
CA PHE A 295 -2.31 -11.06 10.18
C PHE A 295 -2.56 -12.20 9.17
N ASP A 296 -3.70 -12.88 9.31
CA ASP A 296 -4.08 -14.04 8.51
C ASP A 296 -5.25 -13.69 7.58
N LEU A 297 -4.94 -13.35 6.33
CA LEU A 297 -5.93 -13.03 5.30
C LEU A 297 -6.88 -14.21 5.04
N SER A 298 -6.33 -15.43 4.99
CA SER A 298 -7.12 -16.65 4.75
C SER A 298 -8.16 -16.86 5.83
N TYR A 299 -7.80 -16.65 7.09
CA TYR A 299 -8.74 -16.67 8.21
C TYR A 299 -9.84 -15.61 8.03
N LEU A 300 -9.46 -14.36 7.73
CA LEU A 300 -10.43 -13.27 7.54
C LEU A 300 -11.41 -13.57 6.39
N LEU A 301 -10.91 -14.01 5.24
CA LEU A 301 -11.72 -14.36 4.07
C LEU A 301 -12.64 -15.55 4.36
N ASN A 302 -12.14 -16.57 5.06
CA ASN A 302 -12.97 -17.70 5.50
C ASN A 302 -14.11 -17.23 6.41
N ARG A 303 -13.82 -16.35 7.38
CA ARG A 303 -14.84 -15.78 8.27
C ARG A 303 -15.89 -14.95 7.52
N ALA A 304 -15.49 -14.22 6.48
CA ALA A 304 -16.41 -13.50 5.60
C ALA A 304 -17.27 -14.47 4.79
N ARG A 305 -16.70 -15.56 4.26
CA ARG A 305 -17.38 -16.55 3.42
C ARG A 305 -18.49 -17.31 4.16
N VAL A 306 -18.31 -17.58 5.46
CA VAL A 306 -19.37 -18.22 6.29
C VAL A 306 -20.58 -17.31 6.51
N GLN A 307 -20.46 -16.00 6.26
CA GLN A 307 -21.60 -15.09 6.35
C GLN A 307 -22.53 -15.26 5.14
N ARG A 308 -23.81 -14.97 5.35
CA ARG A 308 -24.81 -14.99 4.28
C ARG A 308 -24.46 -13.97 3.20
N HIS A 309 -24.78 -14.28 1.94
CA HIS A 309 -24.69 -13.32 0.85
C HIS A 309 -25.50 -12.05 1.19
N GLY A 310 -24.95 -10.88 0.87
CA GLY A 310 -25.44 -9.56 1.25
C GLY A 310 -24.98 -9.07 2.63
N MET A 311 -24.45 -9.95 3.49
CA MET A 311 -24.03 -9.62 4.86
C MET A 311 -22.51 -9.69 5.07
N ARG A 312 -21.73 -10.16 4.09
CA ARG A 312 -20.30 -10.42 4.25
C ARG A 312 -19.52 -9.13 4.43
N LEU A 313 -19.80 -8.15 3.57
CA LEU A 313 -19.14 -6.84 3.66
C LEU A 313 -19.52 -6.11 4.96
N GLY A 314 -20.80 -6.15 5.35
CA GLY A 314 -21.26 -5.60 6.62
C GLY A 314 -20.56 -6.23 7.83
N ALA A 315 -20.36 -7.56 7.79
CA ALA A 315 -19.63 -8.28 8.82
C ALA A 315 -18.14 -7.89 8.90
N LEU A 316 -17.48 -7.59 7.77
CA LEU A 316 -16.10 -7.07 7.77
C LEU A 316 -16.03 -5.61 8.24
N ARG A 317 -17.01 -4.77 7.91
CA ARG A 317 -17.09 -3.38 8.41
C ARG A 317 -17.22 -3.35 9.93
N ALA A 318 -18.12 -4.18 10.48
CA ALA A 318 -18.32 -4.32 11.93
C ALA A 318 -17.21 -5.13 12.62
N GLY A 319 -16.53 -6.00 11.87
CA GLY A 319 -15.41 -6.79 12.35
C GLY A 319 -14.21 -5.93 12.71
N THR A 320 -13.32 -6.47 13.54
CA THR A 320 -12.13 -5.75 14.01
C THR A 320 -10.87 -6.60 13.91
N VAL A 321 -9.75 -5.91 13.67
CA VAL A 321 -8.40 -6.44 13.85
C VAL A 321 -7.75 -5.64 14.96
N THR A 322 -7.28 -6.35 15.98
CA THR A 322 -6.64 -5.75 17.16
C THR A 322 -5.23 -6.29 17.32
N GLY A 323 -4.24 -5.40 17.36
CA GLY A 323 -2.84 -5.75 17.59
C GLY A 323 -2.44 -5.56 19.05
N TYR A 324 -1.69 -6.52 19.59
CA TYR A 324 -1.18 -6.51 20.96
C TYR A 324 0.33 -6.63 20.96
N ARG A 325 1.00 -5.95 21.89
CA ARG A 325 2.45 -6.11 22.11
C ARG A 325 2.79 -7.32 22.98
N TYR A 326 1.97 -7.62 23.98
CA TYR A 326 2.19 -8.70 24.95
C TYR A 326 0.90 -9.50 25.16
N PRO A 327 0.78 -10.72 24.60
CA PRO A 327 -0.47 -11.47 24.62
C PRO A 327 -0.72 -12.25 25.93
N HIS A 328 0.34 -12.62 26.66
CA HIS A 328 0.25 -13.63 27.73
C HIS A 328 0.86 -13.25 29.08
N ARG A 329 1.57 -12.12 29.19
CA ARG A 329 2.17 -11.65 30.45
C ARG A 329 2.13 -10.12 30.50
N GLY A 330 1.33 -9.56 31.39
CA GLY A 330 1.24 -8.13 31.64
C GLY A 330 0.16 -7.48 30.82
N GLY A 331 -1.09 -7.59 31.30
CA GLY A 331 -2.27 -6.84 30.85
C GLY A 331 -2.24 -6.40 29.39
N ARG A 332 -2.77 -7.23 28.49
CA ARG A 332 -2.91 -7.03 27.03
C ARG A 332 -2.69 -5.58 26.59
N GLU A 333 -1.44 -5.19 26.32
CA GLU A 333 -1.15 -3.85 25.80
C GLU A 333 -1.64 -3.78 24.36
N GLN A 334 -2.88 -3.32 24.22
CA GLN A 334 -3.51 -3.07 22.94
C GLN A 334 -2.85 -1.86 22.28
N LEU A 335 -2.27 -2.07 21.10
CA LEU A 335 -1.60 -1.02 20.34
C LEU A 335 -2.60 -0.28 19.45
N PHE A 336 -3.47 -1.03 18.79
CA PHE A 336 -4.49 -0.52 17.89
C PHE A 336 -5.68 -1.47 17.81
N THR A 337 -6.83 -0.92 17.42
CA THR A 337 -7.99 -1.67 16.92
C THR A 337 -8.52 -0.91 15.72
N THR A 338 -8.73 -1.61 14.61
CA THR A 338 -9.29 -1.04 13.38
C THR A 338 -10.35 -1.97 12.80
N SER A 339 -11.22 -1.45 11.94
CA SER A 339 -12.16 -2.28 11.18
C SER A 339 -11.41 -3.33 10.36
N ALA A 340 -11.95 -4.55 10.29
CA ALA A 340 -11.37 -5.65 9.52
C ALA A 340 -11.36 -5.37 8.01
N LEU A 341 -12.32 -4.57 7.52
CA LEU A 341 -12.35 -4.15 6.11
C LEU A 341 -11.11 -3.35 5.70
N ARG A 342 -10.48 -2.61 6.62
CA ARG A 342 -9.30 -1.77 6.32
C ARG A 342 -8.03 -2.60 6.10
N TRP A 343 -8.08 -3.89 6.42
CA TRP A 343 -6.97 -4.83 6.26
C TRP A 343 -6.98 -5.58 4.92
N ILE A 344 -7.92 -5.24 4.04
CA ILE A 344 -7.97 -5.77 2.69
C ILE A 344 -7.91 -4.64 1.67
N GLU A 345 -7.27 -4.92 0.55
CA GLU A 345 -7.43 -4.18 -0.69
C GLU A 345 -8.19 -5.07 -1.67
N ALA A 346 -9.17 -4.50 -2.38
CA ALA A 346 -9.97 -5.26 -3.35
C ALA A 346 -10.11 -4.51 -4.67
N GLN A 347 -9.97 -5.21 -5.79
CA GLN A 347 -10.22 -4.63 -7.11
C GLN A 347 -11.50 -5.17 -7.72
N ILE A 348 -12.39 -4.27 -8.09
CA ILE A 348 -13.67 -4.57 -8.74
C ILE A 348 -13.76 -3.78 -10.04
N SER A 349 -14.31 -4.41 -11.06
CA SER A 349 -14.52 -3.78 -12.36
C SER A 349 -16.00 -3.77 -12.68
N LEU A 350 -16.53 -2.60 -12.98
CA LEU A 350 -17.90 -2.43 -13.46
C LEU A 350 -17.79 -1.92 -14.89
N GLU A 351 -18.13 -2.78 -15.85
CA GLU A 351 -17.98 -2.51 -17.29
C GLU A 351 -16.53 -2.12 -17.64
N SER A 352 -16.32 -0.90 -18.16
CA SER A 352 -15.01 -0.37 -18.53
C SER A 352 -14.27 0.31 -17.37
N ARG A 353 -14.96 0.58 -16.26
CA ARG A 353 -14.43 1.32 -15.09
C ARG A 353 -13.79 0.35 -14.11
N ARG A 354 -12.64 0.74 -13.55
CA ARG A 354 -11.89 -0.03 -12.57
C ARG A 354 -11.91 0.70 -11.23
N PHE A 355 -12.14 -0.06 -10.16
CA PHE A 355 -12.25 0.46 -8.81
C PHE A 355 -11.35 -0.32 -7.87
N CYS A 356 -10.81 0.38 -6.88
CA CYS A 356 -10.04 -0.21 -5.81
C CYS A 356 -10.66 0.18 -4.46
N LEU A 357 -10.95 -0.81 -3.62
CA LEU A 357 -11.21 -0.60 -2.21
C LEU A 357 -9.87 -0.60 -1.50
N THR A 358 -9.53 0.48 -0.81
CA THR A 358 -8.35 0.52 0.05
C THR A 358 -8.63 1.40 1.26
N ASP A 359 -8.14 1.01 2.43
CA ASP A 359 -8.47 1.63 3.73
C ASP A 359 -9.99 1.76 4.00
N GLY A 360 -10.77 0.80 3.51
CA GLY A 360 -12.22 0.74 3.70
C GLY A 360 -13.05 1.69 2.82
N GLU A 361 -12.41 2.40 1.87
CA GLU A 361 -13.07 3.31 0.94
C GLU A 361 -12.81 2.92 -0.52
N TRP A 362 -13.78 3.22 -1.38
CA TRP A 362 -13.69 2.98 -2.81
C TRP A 362 -13.08 4.17 -3.52
N TYR A 363 -12.15 3.87 -4.41
CA TYR A 363 -11.51 4.80 -5.32
C TYR A 363 -11.74 4.35 -6.75
N GLU A 364 -12.03 5.31 -7.63
CA GLU A 364 -12.05 5.06 -9.06
C GLU A 364 -10.65 5.27 -9.62
N LEU A 365 -10.15 4.28 -10.35
CA LEU A 365 -8.96 4.44 -11.15
C LEU A 365 -9.34 5.30 -12.35
N GLY A 366 -8.82 6.53 -12.42
CA GLY A 366 -9.21 7.50 -13.44
C GLY A 366 -9.06 6.92 -14.86
N ALA A 367 -10.01 7.25 -15.75
CA ALA A 367 -10.03 6.74 -17.13
C ALA A 367 -8.67 6.89 -17.83
N ARG A 368 -8.00 8.03 -17.64
CA ARG A 368 -6.66 8.28 -18.18
C ARG A 368 -5.59 7.31 -17.68
N PHE A 369 -5.66 6.88 -16.42
CA PHE A 369 -4.74 5.87 -15.88
C PHE A 369 -5.03 4.49 -16.47
N VAL A 370 -6.31 4.11 -16.55
CA VAL A 370 -6.74 2.85 -17.16
C VAL A 370 -6.34 2.81 -18.64
N ASP A 371 -6.54 3.90 -19.38
CA ASP A 371 -6.14 4.03 -20.78
C ASP A 371 -4.62 3.96 -20.95
N GLN A 372 -3.85 4.60 -20.08
CA GLN A 372 -2.40 4.49 -20.10
C GLN A 372 -1.91 3.07 -19.79
N ILE A 373 -2.51 2.37 -18.83
CA ILE A 373 -2.19 0.97 -18.55
C ILE A 373 -2.52 0.13 -19.78
N ARG A 374 -3.72 0.27 -20.34
CA ARG A 374 -4.14 -0.49 -21.53
C ARG A 374 -3.25 -0.22 -22.72
N ALA A 375 -2.91 1.03 -23.00
CA ALA A 375 -2.00 1.39 -24.08
C ALA A 375 -0.59 0.83 -23.86
N THR A 376 -0.10 0.88 -22.61
CA THR A 376 1.19 0.29 -22.25
C THR A 376 1.15 -1.22 -22.49
N ILE A 377 0.17 -1.93 -21.94
CA ILE A 377 0.05 -3.38 -22.07
C ILE A 377 -0.15 -3.80 -23.52
N ALA A 378 -1.07 -3.18 -24.25
CA ALA A 378 -1.35 -3.53 -25.64
C ALA A 378 -0.08 -3.48 -26.51
N ARG A 379 0.83 -2.53 -26.25
CA ARG A 379 2.12 -2.44 -26.94
C ARG A 379 3.09 -3.59 -26.63
N LEU A 380 2.97 -4.21 -25.44
CA LEU A 380 3.82 -5.35 -25.06
C LEU A 380 3.40 -6.63 -25.79
N PHE A 381 2.17 -6.70 -26.31
CA PHE A 381 1.68 -7.80 -27.12
C PHE A 381 1.94 -7.52 -28.60
N GLN A 382 3.07 -8.00 -29.10
CA GLN A 382 3.45 -7.85 -30.50
C GLN A 382 2.53 -8.70 -31.40
N PRO A 383 2.07 -8.18 -32.55
CA PRO A 383 1.32 -8.99 -33.53
C PRO A 383 2.12 -10.17 -34.08
N SER A 384 3.45 -10.05 -34.09
CA SER A 384 4.39 -11.11 -34.47
C SER A 384 5.37 -11.28 -33.32
N PRO A 385 5.27 -12.39 -32.55
CA PRO A 385 6.14 -12.61 -31.40
C PRO A 385 7.62 -12.67 -31.79
N SER A 386 8.51 -12.11 -30.99
CA SER A 386 9.96 -12.15 -31.26
C SER A 386 10.56 -13.55 -31.12
N VAL A 387 9.89 -14.43 -30.39
CA VAL A 387 10.30 -15.82 -30.14
C VAL A 387 9.09 -16.74 -30.33
N VAL A 388 9.30 -17.86 -31.02
CA VAL A 388 8.31 -18.94 -31.10
C VAL A 388 8.54 -19.88 -29.93
N LEU A 389 7.54 -20.01 -29.06
CA LEU A 389 7.61 -20.86 -27.87
C LEU A 389 6.93 -22.21 -28.13
N PRO A 390 7.46 -23.31 -27.55
CA PRO A 390 6.84 -24.63 -27.66
C PRO A 390 5.45 -24.66 -27.02
N THR A 391 4.60 -25.56 -27.51
CA THR A 391 3.30 -25.82 -26.89
C THR A 391 3.47 -26.45 -25.52
N TRP A 392 2.70 -25.97 -24.54
CA TRP A 392 2.65 -26.56 -23.21
C TRP A 392 1.69 -27.75 -23.19
N TYR A 393 2.18 -28.95 -22.89
CA TYR A 393 1.37 -30.17 -22.90
C TYR A 393 0.63 -30.40 -21.58
N LYS A 394 -0.53 -31.05 -21.64
CA LYS A 394 -1.35 -31.34 -20.47
C LYS A 394 -0.58 -32.14 -19.42
N GLY A 395 -0.60 -31.65 -18.18
CA GLY A 395 0.07 -32.28 -17.04
C GLY A 395 1.56 -32.00 -16.93
N GLN A 396 2.17 -31.21 -17.83
CA GLN A 396 3.54 -30.71 -17.64
C GLN A 396 3.60 -29.69 -16.50
N THR A 397 4.57 -29.86 -15.61
CA THR A 397 4.98 -28.82 -14.66
C THR A 397 5.80 -27.73 -15.36
N GLU A 398 5.93 -26.55 -14.73
CA GLU A 398 6.78 -25.44 -15.22
C GLU A 398 8.20 -25.90 -15.56
N ARG A 399 8.80 -26.65 -14.64
CA ARG A 399 10.10 -27.28 -14.85
C ARG A 399 10.15 -28.19 -16.08
N GLN A 400 9.17 -29.09 -16.21
CA GLN A 400 9.13 -30.03 -17.33
C GLN A 400 8.96 -29.32 -18.67
N TYR A 401 8.26 -28.18 -18.69
CA TYR A 401 8.13 -27.34 -19.86
C TYR A 401 9.48 -26.70 -20.21
N ASN A 402 10.13 -26.03 -19.26
CA ASN A 402 11.42 -25.36 -19.45
C ASN A 402 12.52 -26.33 -19.92
N GLU A 403 12.67 -27.47 -19.24
CA GLU A 403 13.63 -28.53 -19.62
C GLU A 403 13.35 -29.12 -21.02
N SER A 404 12.09 -29.09 -21.47
CA SER A 404 11.70 -29.64 -22.77
C SER A 404 11.81 -28.68 -23.95
N ALA A 405 11.90 -27.38 -23.69
CA ALA A 405 11.86 -26.37 -24.74
C ALA A 405 12.97 -26.54 -25.79
N PRO A 406 14.24 -26.82 -25.42
CA PRO A 406 15.32 -27.01 -26.38
C PRO A 406 15.13 -28.22 -27.32
N ASP A 407 14.36 -29.24 -26.90
CA ASP A 407 14.15 -30.47 -27.69
C ASP A 407 13.39 -30.21 -29.00
N THR A 408 12.54 -29.19 -29.02
CA THR A 408 11.72 -28.82 -30.18
C THR A 408 12.09 -27.47 -30.76
N HIS A 409 12.74 -26.63 -29.96
CA HIS A 409 13.17 -25.29 -30.33
C HIS A 409 14.65 -25.15 -29.97
N PRO A 410 15.59 -25.66 -30.79
CA PRO A 410 17.02 -25.70 -30.46
C PRO A 410 17.67 -24.34 -30.26
N HIS A 411 16.98 -23.26 -30.64
CA HIS A 411 17.43 -21.88 -30.43
C HIS A 411 17.19 -21.36 -29.00
N LEU A 412 16.58 -22.18 -28.14
CA LEU A 412 16.33 -21.91 -26.73
C LEU A 412 17.26 -22.74 -25.86
N LEU A 413 17.85 -22.09 -24.87
CA LEU A 413 18.62 -22.70 -23.80
C LEU A 413 17.80 -22.69 -22.51
N CYS A 414 17.74 -23.83 -21.81
CA CYS A 414 17.11 -23.92 -20.51
C CYS A 414 18.07 -23.42 -19.41
N MET A 415 17.67 -22.33 -18.75
CA MET A 415 18.39 -21.72 -17.63
C MET A 415 17.64 -21.90 -16.29
N ASP A 416 16.53 -22.66 -16.30
CA ASP A 416 15.73 -23.02 -15.12
C ASP A 416 16.64 -23.56 -13.99
N ARG A 417 16.59 -22.89 -12.84
CA ARG A 417 17.37 -23.15 -11.61
C ARG A 417 18.88 -23.09 -11.80
N ARG A 418 19.38 -22.50 -12.89
CA ARG A 418 20.80 -22.19 -13.12
C ARG A 418 21.18 -20.88 -12.44
N ASN A 419 21.04 -20.89 -11.12
CA ASN A 419 21.12 -19.69 -10.32
C ASN A 419 22.53 -19.07 -10.32
N ALA A 420 22.55 -17.74 -10.29
CA ALA A 420 23.74 -16.94 -9.98
C ALA A 420 23.78 -16.62 -8.48
N ARG A 421 24.97 -16.31 -7.96
CA ARG A 421 25.11 -15.87 -6.58
C ARG A 421 24.70 -14.41 -6.46
N ASN A 422 23.89 -14.07 -5.46
CA ASN A 422 23.59 -12.68 -5.13
C ASN A 422 24.74 -12.10 -4.27
N PRO A 423 25.53 -11.14 -4.79
CA PRO A 423 26.66 -10.56 -4.05
C PRO A 423 26.21 -9.69 -2.87
N LEU A 424 24.96 -9.23 -2.85
CA LEU A 424 24.39 -8.36 -1.83
C LEU A 424 23.66 -9.13 -0.71
N GLY A 425 23.52 -10.46 -0.84
CA GLY A 425 22.83 -11.31 0.13
C GLY A 425 23.78 -12.13 1.01
N PRO A 426 23.24 -12.87 2.00
CA PRO A 426 24.00 -13.87 2.76
C PRO A 426 24.70 -14.86 1.80
N SER A 427 25.74 -15.57 2.28
CA SER A 427 26.58 -16.44 1.44
C SER A 427 25.85 -17.54 0.66
N GLN A 428 24.61 -17.87 1.05
CA GLN A 428 23.74 -18.85 0.39
C GLN A 428 22.63 -18.22 -0.49
N SER A 429 22.63 -16.89 -0.64
CA SER A 429 21.62 -16.21 -1.46
C SER A 429 21.91 -16.42 -2.93
N HIS A 430 21.01 -17.15 -3.58
CA HIS A 430 21.03 -17.44 -5.00
C HIS A 430 19.78 -16.86 -5.65
N PHE A 431 19.90 -16.46 -6.91
CA PHE A 431 18.78 -15.95 -7.68
C PHE A 431 18.85 -16.47 -9.12
N GLU A 432 17.69 -16.52 -9.75
CA GLU A 432 17.51 -16.98 -11.11
C GLU A 432 17.41 -15.78 -12.05
N VAL A 433 18.21 -15.79 -13.13
CA VAL A 433 18.28 -14.68 -14.08
C VAL A 433 17.15 -14.76 -15.13
N CYS A 434 16.84 -15.97 -15.61
CA CYS A 434 15.76 -16.26 -16.55
C CYS A 434 15.50 -17.77 -16.59
N ASP A 435 14.32 -18.17 -17.06
CA ASP A 435 13.96 -19.58 -17.23
C ASP A 435 14.50 -20.14 -18.56
N LEU A 436 14.37 -19.36 -19.64
CA LEU A 436 14.89 -19.69 -20.96
C LEU A 436 15.71 -18.51 -21.51
N LEU A 437 16.70 -18.81 -22.35
CA LEU A 437 17.56 -17.84 -23.01
C LEU A 437 17.65 -18.14 -24.51
N THR A 438 17.55 -17.13 -25.35
CA THR A 438 17.79 -17.25 -26.79
C THR A 438 19.26 -16.99 -27.15
N HIS A 439 19.68 -17.39 -28.36
CA HIS A 439 21.03 -17.07 -28.86
C HIS A 439 21.34 -15.56 -28.94
N ASP A 440 20.33 -14.70 -29.15
CA ASP A 440 20.51 -13.24 -29.18
C ASP A 440 20.58 -12.60 -27.77
N GLY A 441 20.51 -13.41 -26.72
CA GLY A 441 20.55 -12.95 -25.33
C GLY A 441 19.23 -12.39 -24.81
N THR A 442 18.11 -12.69 -25.46
CA THR A 442 16.77 -12.37 -24.95
C THR A 442 16.47 -13.26 -23.74
N LEU A 443 16.16 -12.62 -22.60
CA LEU A 443 15.76 -13.31 -21.38
C LEU A 443 14.28 -13.67 -21.46
N ILE A 444 13.92 -14.93 -21.26
CA ILE A 444 12.53 -15.39 -21.26
C ILE A 444 12.17 -15.87 -19.85
N MET A 445 11.10 -15.30 -19.31
CA MET A 445 10.55 -15.58 -18.00
C MET A 445 9.23 -16.34 -18.18
N VAL A 446 9.19 -17.61 -17.81
CA VAL A 446 8.09 -18.53 -18.06
C VAL A 446 7.22 -18.66 -16.81
N LYS A 447 5.90 -18.47 -16.94
CA LYS A 447 4.98 -18.75 -15.82
C LYS A 447 3.63 -19.32 -16.21
N PRO A 448 3.19 -20.39 -15.53
CA PRO A 448 1.81 -20.82 -15.57
C PRO A 448 0.97 -19.97 -14.62
N ALA A 449 0.05 -19.16 -15.15
CA ALA A 449 -0.83 -18.27 -14.39
C ALA A 449 -2.02 -19.03 -13.77
N HIS A 450 -1.73 -19.96 -12.85
CA HIS A 450 -2.74 -20.71 -12.09
C HIS A 450 -2.93 -20.05 -10.72
N GLY A 451 -4.18 -19.80 -10.33
CA GLY A 451 -4.50 -19.33 -8.98
C GLY A 451 -4.55 -17.80 -8.79
N GLY A 452 -4.44 -17.01 -9.87
CA GLY A 452 -4.65 -15.55 -9.86
C GLY A 452 -3.42 -14.72 -10.29
N SER A 453 -3.37 -13.44 -9.90
CA SER A 453 -2.30 -12.49 -10.21
C SER A 453 -1.00 -12.64 -9.42
N GLY A 454 -1.00 -13.29 -8.24
CA GLY A 454 0.16 -13.43 -7.36
C GLY A 454 1.39 -14.04 -8.04
N PRO A 455 1.26 -15.19 -8.76
CA PRO A 455 2.35 -15.79 -9.51
C PRO A 455 2.93 -14.86 -10.59
N LEU A 456 2.10 -14.07 -11.26
CA LEU A 456 2.53 -13.14 -12.31
C LEU A 456 3.22 -11.91 -11.72
N SER A 457 2.70 -11.34 -10.64
CA SER A 457 3.37 -10.24 -9.94
C SER A 457 4.76 -10.65 -9.42
N HIS A 458 4.91 -11.89 -8.95
CA HIS A 458 6.20 -12.44 -8.56
C HIS A 458 7.16 -12.54 -9.77
N LEU A 459 6.70 -13.07 -10.90
CA LEU A 459 7.48 -13.15 -12.16
C LEU A 459 7.98 -11.77 -12.60
N PHE A 460 7.10 -10.77 -12.60
CA PHE A 460 7.44 -9.42 -13.02
C PHE A 460 8.47 -8.78 -12.09
N ASN A 461 8.34 -8.98 -10.77
CA ASN A 461 9.33 -8.50 -9.81
C ASN A 461 10.68 -9.24 -9.92
N GLN A 462 10.67 -10.55 -10.17
CA GLN A 462 11.89 -11.32 -10.42
C GLN A 462 12.67 -10.75 -11.61
N SER A 463 12.01 -10.34 -12.68
CA SER A 463 12.68 -9.75 -13.84
C SER A 463 13.41 -8.44 -13.50
N ILE A 464 12.82 -7.59 -12.67
CA ILE A 464 13.44 -6.34 -12.21
C ILE A 464 14.69 -6.65 -11.40
N VAL A 465 14.58 -7.60 -10.45
CA VAL A 465 15.71 -8.01 -9.62
C VAL A 465 16.83 -8.62 -10.47
N ALA A 466 16.51 -9.50 -11.42
CA ALA A 466 17.48 -10.11 -12.31
C ALA A 466 18.25 -9.04 -13.13
N VAL A 467 17.53 -8.11 -13.75
CA VAL A 467 18.12 -7.01 -14.53
C VAL A 467 18.97 -6.07 -13.67
N GLN A 468 18.52 -5.75 -12.45
CA GLN A 468 19.29 -4.92 -11.51
C GLN A 468 20.57 -5.62 -11.08
N LEU A 469 20.52 -6.91 -10.76
CA LEU A 469 21.71 -7.68 -10.36
C LEU A 469 22.69 -7.86 -11.52
N LEU A 470 22.21 -7.99 -12.76
CA LEU A 470 23.05 -7.97 -13.96
C LEU A 470 23.79 -6.63 -14.19
N GLN A 471 23.50 -5.57 -13.41
CA GLN A 471 24.34 -4.36 -13.42
C GLN A 471 25.68 -4.56 -12.68
N ASP A 472 25.80 -5.60 -11.85
CA ASP A 472 27.04 -5.98 -11.18
C ASP A 472 27.94 -6.80 -12.13
N ALA A 473 29.23 -6.44 -12.20
CA ALA A 473 30.18 -7.09 -13.11
C ALA A 473 30.47 -8.55 -12.74
N GLU A 474 30.47 -8.89 -11.45
CA GLU A 474 30.68 -10.26 -10.98
C GLU A 474 29.49 -11.14 -11.33
N VAL A 475 28.28 -10.61 -11.15
CA VAL A 475 27.04 -11.30 -11.52
C VAL A 475 26.99 -11.56 -13.02
N ARG A 476 27.32 -10.55 -13.85
CA ARG A 476 27.42 -10.74 -15.30
C ARG A 476 28.40 -11.84 -15.66
N ARG A 477 29.60 -11.81 -15.11
CA ARG A 477 30.61 -12.84 -15.39
C ARG A 477 30.08 -14.23 -15.09
N GLN A 478 29.55 -14.45 -13.89
CA GLN A 478 28.97 -15.73 -13.48
C GLN A 478 27.85 -16.18 -14.43
N PHE A 479 26.99 -15.27 -14.83
CA PHE A 479 25.91 -15.58 -15.76
C PHE A 479 26.44 -15.97 -17.14
N THR A 480 27.38 -15.20 -17.70
CA THR A 480 27.96 -15.50 -19.03
C THR A 480 28.74 -16.81 -19.06
N GLU A 481 29.52 -17.12 -18.00
CA GLU A 481 30.23 -18.39 -17.86
C GLU A 481 29.25 -19.57 -17.75
N ARG A 482 28.17 -19.39 -16.98
CA ARG A 482 27.11 -20.40 -16.87
C ARG A 482 26.44 -20.65 -18.21
N VAL A 483 26.09 -19.61 -18.96
CA VAL A 483 25.46 -19.73 -20.29
C VAL A 483 26.37 -20.50 -21.24
N ALA A 484 27.67 -20.19 -21.29
CA ALA A 484 28.62 -20.92 -22.11
C ALA A 484 28.72 -22.40 -21.71
N ALA A 485 28.71 -22.70 -20.40
CA ALA A 485 28.77 -24.07 -19.90
C ALA A 485 27.50 -24.88 -20.23
N GLU A 486 26.31 -24.34 -19.99
CA GLU A 486 25.04 -25.05 -20.21
C GLU A 486 24.71 -25.19 -21.70
N SER A 487 25.19 -24.28 -22.55
CA SER A 487 25.08 -24.37 -24.01
C SER A 487 26.18 -25.21 -24.67
N ASN A 488 27.10 -25.80 -23.91
CA ASN A 488 28.31 -26.47 -24.44
C ASN A 488 29.14 -25.58 -25.41
N GLY A 489 29.11 -24.26 -25.21
CA GLY A 489 29.80 -23.27 -26.03
C GLY A 489 28.99 -22.74 -27.23
N ASP A 490 27.76 -23.23 -27.47
CA ASP A 490 26.93 -22.77 -28.59
C ASP A 490 26.42 -21.32 -28.41
N ILE A 491 26.35 -20.83 -27.17
CA ILE A 491 25.96 -19.46 -26.83
C ILE A 491 27.09 -18.78 -26.07
N LEU A 492 27.66 -17.74 -26.68
CA LEU A 492 28.70 -16.90 -26.09
C LEU A 492 28.18 -15.48 -25.93
N LEU A 493 27.85 -15.11 -24.69
CA LEU A 493 27.47 -13.74 -24.34
C LEU A 493 28.72 -12.89 -24.09
N PRO A 494 28.68 -11.57 -24.42
CA PRO A 494 29.80 -10.68 -24.16
C PRO A 494 30.00 -10.44 -22.65
N ALA A 495 31.22 -10.15 -22.22
CA ALA A 495 31.53 -9.98 -20.78
C ALA A 495 30.79 -8.79 -20.13
N ASP A 496 30.43 -7.78 -20.92
CA ASP A 496 29.62 -6.62 -20.54
C ASP A 496 28.13 -6.81 -20.89
N PHE A 497 27.66 -8.06 -20.98
CA PHE A 497 26.28 -8.39 -21.36
C PHE A 497 25.25 -7.59 -20.56
N VAL A 498 24.45 -6.83 -21.30
CA VAL A 498 23.22 -6.21 -20.81
C VAL A 498 22.06 -6.73 -21.68
N PRO A 499 21.01 -7.31 -21.08
CA PRO A 499 19.88 -7.82 -21.84
C PRO A 499 19.19 -6.69 -22.58
N ARG A 500 18.94 -6.87 -23.88
CA ARG A 500 18.20 -5.87 -24.69
C ARG A 500 16.69 -6.12 -24.69
N ARG A 501 16.28 -7.35 -24.36
CA ARG A 501 14.88 -7.77 -24.34
C ARG A 501 14.60 -8.73 -23.19
N VAL A 502 13.44 -8.54 -22.57
CA VAL A 502 12.82 -9.48 -21.63
C VAL A 502 11.45 -9.88 -22.19
N VAL A 503 11.21 -11.18 -22.28
CA VAL A 503 9.95 -11.78 -22.72
C VAL A 503 9.27 -12.45 -21.53
N PHE A 504 8.03 -12.07 -21.24
CA PHE A 504 7.17 -12.80 -20.31
C PHE A 504 6.33 -13.82 -21.07
N ALA A 505 6.69 -15.09 -20.91
CA ALA A 505 6.02 -16.23 -21.51
C ALA A 505 4.97 -16.79 -20.54
N ILE A 506 3.69 -16.49 -20.78
CA ILE A 506 2.63 -16.78 -19.82
C ILE A 506 1.66 -17.81 -20.39
N LYS A 507 1.43 -18.88 -19.62
CA LYS A 507 0.34 -19.84 -19.87
C LYS A 507 -0.85 -19.48 -18.98
N LEU A 508 -2.00 -19.12 -19.56
CA LEU A 508 -3.25 -18.98 -18.81
C LEU A 508 -3.88 -20.36 -18.50
N GLY A 509 -4.70 -20.40 -17.45
CA GLY A 509 -5.46 -21.60 -17.10
C GLY A 509 -6.56 -21.94 -18.13
N ASN A 510 -6.92 -23.22 -18.17
CA ASN A 510 -8.05 -23.77 -18.93
C ASN A 510 -8.00 -23.55 -20.45
N GLY A 511 -6.80 -23.50 -21.06
CA GLY A 511 -6.65 -23.28 -22.50
C GLY A 511 -7.05 -21.88 -23.00
N SER A 512 -7.19 -20.90 -22.11
CA SER A 512 -7.54 -19.52 -22.49
C SER A 512 -6.38 -18.85 -23.23
N THR A 513 -6.69 -18.04 -24.25
CA THR A 513 -5.67 -17.27 -24.95
C THR A 513 -5.29 -16.03 -24.15
N LEU A 514 -3.98 -15.81 -23.98
CA LEU A 514 -3.46 -14.61 -23.35
C LEU A 514 -3.63 -13.41 -24.27
N ALA A 515 -4.29 -12.38 -23.77
CA ALA A 515 -4.52 -11.10 -24.42
C ALA A 515 -4.49 -9.99 -23.34
N PRO A 516 -4.32 -8.71 -23.73
CA PRO A 516 -4.30 -7.59 -22.79
C PRO A 516 -5.49 -7.55 -21.82
N ASP A 517 -6.67 -7.95 -22.29
CA ASP A 517 -7.94 -7.96 -21.55
C ASP A 517 -8.16 -9.23 -20.71
N THR A 518 -7.50 -10.34 -21.05
CA THR A 518 -7.60 -11.61 -20.30
C THR A 518 -6.59 -11.73 -19.15
N LEU A 519 -5.61 -10.81 -19.07
CA LEU A 519 -4.74 -10.67 -17.90
C LEU A 519 -5.53 -10.22 -16.66
N PHE A 520 -5.21 -10.81 -15.50
CA PHE A 520 -5.81 -10.41 -14.23
C PHE A 520 -5.57 -8.90 -13.95
N PRO A 521 -6.56 -8.16 -13.39
CA PRO A 521 -6.45 -6.70 -13.19
C PRO A 521 -5.19 -6.27 -12.44
N PHE A 522 -4.83 -6.97 -11.37
CA PHE A 522 -3.61 -6.74 -10.61
C PHE A 522 -2.34 -6.95 -11.45
N SER A 523 -2.28 -8.02 -12.23
CA SER A 523 -1.15 -8.30 -13.12
C SER A 523 -1.00 -7.24 -14.22
N GLN A 524 -2.08 -6.64 -14.69
CA GLN A 524 -2.04 -5.54 -15.66
C GLN A 524 -1.24 -4.35 -15.11
N ILE A 525 -1.55 -3.93 -13.88
CA ILE A 525 -0.89 -2.79 -13.24
C ILE A 525 0.60 -3.09 -13.01
N THR A 526 0.91 -4.23 -12.41
CA THR A 526 2.30 -4.62 -12.12
C THR A 526 3.12 -4.74 -13.39
N LEU A 527 2.58 -5.37 -14.44
CA LEU A 527 3.23 -5.49 -15.75
C LEU A 527 3.54 -4.12 -16.36
N ALA A 528 2.59 -3.18 -16.35
CA ALA A 528 2.80 -1.85 -16.90
C ALA A 528 3.91 -1.09 -16.15
N GLN A 529 4.02 -1.27 -14.84
CA GLN A 529 5.09 -0.67 -14.03
C GLN A 529 6.45 -1.33 -14.29
N THR A 530 6.50 -2.66 -14.33
CA THR A 530 7.71 -3.42 -14.68
C THR A 530 8.22 -3.05 -16.06
N ALA A 531 7.33 -2.97 -17.06
CA ALA A 531 7.68 -2.56 -18.41
C ALA A 531 8.33 -1.17 -18.43
N ARG A 532 7.72 -0.18 -17.76
CA ARG A 532 8.30 1.18 -17.68
C ARG A 532 9.69 1.18 -17.03
N ALA A 533 9.88 0.42 -15.95
CA ALA A 533 11.16 0.37 -15.25
C ALA A 533 12.26 -0.29 -16.11
N LEU A 534 11.94 -1.37 -16.82
CA LEU A 534 12.86 -2.04 -17.74
C LEU A 534 13.17 -1.17 -18.98
N GLU A 535 12.17 -0.50 -19.53
CA GLU A 535 12.34 0.40 -20.68
C GLU A 535 13.21 1.62 -20.34
N GLN A 536 13.11 2.15 -19.11
CA GLN A 536 14.03 3.18 -18.61
C GLN A 536 15.49 2.71 -18.53
N ALA A 537 15.72 1.41 -18.35
CA ALA A 537 17.03 0.79 -18.43
C ALA A 537 17.46 0.44 -19.87
N GLY A 538 16.67 0.83 -20.89
CA GLY A 538 16.94 0.55 -22.30
C GLY A 538 16.56 -0.86 -22.75
N ILE A 539 15.72 -1.56 -21.97
CA ILE A 539 15.35 -2.96 -22.21
C ILE A 539 13.94 -3.01 -22.78
N THR A 540 13.78 -3.67 -23.93
CA THR A 540 12.47 -3.90 -24.55
C THR A 540 11.73 -4.99 -23.80
N VAL A 541 10.43 -4.79 -23.54
CA VAL A 541 9.58 -5.79 -22.89
C VAL A 541 8.53 -6.31 -23.86
N GLU A 542 8.33 -7.62 -23.84
CA GLU A 542 7.34 -8.31 -24.66
C GLU A 542 6.59 -9.36 -23.83
N VAL A 543 5.32 -9.59 -24.15
CA VAL A 543 4.49 -10.62 -23.52
C VAL A 543 4.00 -11.58 -24.58
N ILE A 544 4.22 -12.88 -24.36
CA ILE A 544 3.84 -13.95 -25.28
C ILE A 544 2.97 -14.96 -24.54
N GLY A 545 1.81 -15.28 -25.11
CA GLY A 545 0.95 -16.36 -24.63
C GLY A 545 1.50 -17.73 -25.05
N ILE A 546 1.64 -18.65 -24.11
CA ILE A 546 2.04 -20.03 -24.42
C ILE A 546 0.77 -20.84 -24.75
N PRO A 547 0.67 -21.45 -25.94
CA PRO A 547 -0.46 -22.30 -26.29
C PRO A 547 -0.47 -23.59 -25.45
N GLU A 548 -1.66 -24.05 -25.07
CA GLU A 548 -1.84 -25.31 -24.33
C GLU A 548 -2.39 -26.43 -25.25
N SER A 549 -1.77 -27.61 -25.19
CA SER A 549 -2.31 -28.83 -25.78
C SER A 549 -3.06 -29.66 -24.75
N GLN A 550 -4.21 -30.21 -25.14
CA GLN A 550 -4.95 -31.17 -24.32
C GLN A 550 -4.33 -32.58 -24.31
N GLU A 551 -3.36 -32.82 -25.18
CA GLU A 551 -2.65 -34.10 -25.29
C GLU A 551 -1.45 -34.15 -24.32
N LYS A 552 -1.04 -35.37 -23.96
CA LYS A 552 0.23 -35.59 -23.25
C LYS A 552 1.37 -35.43 -24.24
N ARG A 553 2.53 -34.95 -23.75
CA ARG A 553 3.72 -34.81 -24.57
C ARG A 553 4.09 -36.16 -25.22
N PRO A 554 4.34 -36.21 -26.55
CA PRO A 554 4.82 -37.42 -27.19
C PRO A 554 6.20 -37.82 -26.63
N PRO A 555 6.50 -39.14 -26.54
CA PRO A 555 7.80 -39.60 -26.05
C PRO A 555 8.93 -39.05 -26.95
N LYS A 556 10.07 -38.70 -26.33
CA LYS A 556 11.24 -38.19 -27.06
C LYS A 556 11.65 -39.22 -28.12
N PRO A 557 11.77 -38.85 -29.40
CA PRO A 557 12.23 -39.80 -30.41
C PRO A 557 13.62 -40.31 -30.00
N GLY A 558 13.74 -41.63 -29.86
CA GLY A 558 15.02 -42.27 -29.56
C GLY A 558 15.98 -42.01 -30.71
N PHE A 559 17.24 -41.69 -30.39
CA PHE A 559 18.32 -41.69 -31.37
C PHE A 559 18.42 -43.11 -31.96
N THR A 560 17.85 -43.32 -33.15
CA THR A 560 18.29 -44.41 -34.02
C THR A 560 19.66 -44.04 -34.54
N ALA A 561 20.70 -44.66 -33.98
CA ALA A 561 22.02 -44.67 -34.60
C ALA A 561 21.87 -45.21 -36.03
N ALA A 562 22.15 -44.37 -37.02
CA ALA A 562 22.32 -44.83 -38.39
C ALA A 562 23.57 -45.73 -38.41
N ALA A 563 23.38 -46.96 -38.90
CA ALA A 563 24.37 -48.03 -38.98
C ALA A 563 25.45 -47.74 -40.02
#